data_AF-A0A2I1P8Z6-F1
#
_entry.id   AF-A0A2I1P8Z6-F1
#
_cell.length_a   1.000
_cell.length_b   1.000
_cell.length_c   1.000
_cell.angle_alpha   90.00
_cell.angle_beta   90.00
_cell.angle_gamma   90.00
#
_symmetry.space_group_name_H-M   'P 1'
#
loop_
_entity.id
_entity.type
_entity.pdbx_description
1 polymer ?
#
loop_
_entity_poly.entity_id
_entity_poly.type
_entity_poly.pdbx_seq_one_letter_code
_entity_poly.pdbx_strand_id
1 'polypeptide(L)' 'MAGGSCLVARSIAMVIETWDRAPLREQETIVGRTREAGAPMSGGEEFTEPDFAATGRDERTPIGPRM' A
#
# COMPACT_ATOMS: atom_id res chain seq x y z
N MET A 1 -28.25 -14.90 13.98
CA MET A 1 -27.31 -13.87 13.51
C MET A 1 -27.86 -13.01 12.36
N ALA A 2 -29.18 -12.98 12.11
CA ALA A 2 -29.73 -12.08 11.08
C ALA A 2 -29.55 -10.62 11.52
N GLY A 3 -28.83 -9.83 10.72
CA GLY A 3 -28.55 -8.41 10.98
C GLY A 3 -27.36 -8.11 11.91
N GLY A 4 -26.55 -9.11 12.29
CA GLY A 4 -25.37 -8.92 13.15
C GLY A 4 -24.05 -8.87 12.37
N SER A 5 -22.98 -8.41 13.03
CA SER A 5 -21.60 -8.49 12.54
C SER A 5 -20.72 -9.31 13.48
N CYS A 6 -19.59 -9.79 12.98
CA CYS A 6 -18.55 -10.42 13.78
C CYS A 6 -17.37 -9.48 13.89
N LEU A 7 -16.78 -9.38 15.08
CA LEU A 7 -15.57 -8.61 15.31
C LEU A 7 -14.35 -9.54 15.31
N VAL A 8 -13.29 -9.12 14.62
CA VAL A 8 -11.97 -9.75 14.70
C VAL A 8 -11.00 -8.74 15.29
N ALA A 9 -10.34 -9.11 16.38
CA ALA A 9 -9.26 -8.33 16.97
C ALA A 9 -7.92 -8.99 16.64
N ARG A 10 -6.94 -8.21 16.20
CA ARG A 10 -5.57 -8.65 15.97
C ARG A 10 -4.60 -7.71 16.67
N SER A 11 -3.68 -8.28 17.43
CA SER A 11 -2.48 -7.58 17.87
C SER A 11 -1.41 -7.76 16.82
N ILE A 12 -1.02 -6.67 16.13
CA ILE A 12 -0.02 -6.67 15.06
C ILE A 12 1.10 -5.72 15.50
N ALA A 13 2.28 -6.27 15.81
CA ALA A 13 3.44 -5.48 16.19
C ALA A 13 4.08 -4.84 14.95
N MET A 14 4.40 -3.54 15.03
CA MET A 14 5.19 -2.85 14.02
C MET A 14 6.65 -2.78 14.45
N VAL A 15 7.56 -3.19 13.57
CA VAL A 15 9.01 -3.07 13.80
C VAL A 15 9.47 -1.68 13.36
N ILE A 16 9.16 -0.67 14.18
CA ILE A 16 9.25 0.75 13.77
C ILE A 16 10.68 1.19 13.42
N GLU A 17 11.68 0.67 14.12
CA GLU A 17 13.10 0.98 13.85
C GLU A 17 13.54 0.59 12.43
N THR A 18 13.00 -0.51 11.91
CA THR A 18 13.30 -0.95 10.53
C THR A 18 12.48 -0.14 9.53
N TRP A 19 11.22 0.11 9.85
CA TRP A 19 10.32 0.91 9.01
C TRP A 19 10.83 2.33 8.79
N ASP A 20 11.22 3.02 9.86
CA ASP A 20 11.67 4.43 9.81
C ASP A 20 13.01 4.59 9.09
N ARG A 21 13.82 3.53 9.02
CA ARG A 21 15.08 3.53 8.26
C ARG A 21 14.88 3.23 6.77
N ALA A 22 13.77 2.63 6.38
CA ALA A 22 13.49 2.35 4.99
C ALA A 22 13.28 3.67 4.21
N PRO A 23 13.88 3.82 3.01
CA PRO A 23 13.62 4.98 2.16
C PRO A 23 12.13 5.14 1.87
N LEU A 24 11.66 6.39 1.74
CA LEU A 24 10.24 6.67 1.46
C LEU A 24 9.69 5.89 0.27
N ARG A 25 10.45 5.82 -0.84
CA ARG A 25 10.09 5.04 -2.03
C ARG A 25 9.84 3.56 -1.72
N GLU A 26 10.60 2.99 -0.80
CA GLU A 26 10.45 1.58 -0.39
C GLU A 26 9.20 1.41 0.48
N GLN A 27 8.99 2.30 1.45
CA GLN A 27 7.78 2.33 2.27
C GLN A 27 6.51 2.41 1.39
N GLU A 28 6.51 3.35 0.44
CA GLU A 28 5.40 3.53 -0.51
C GLU A 28 5.23 2.31 -1.42
N THR A 29 6.32 1.64 -1.83
CA THR A 29 6.20 0.40 -2.62
C THR A 29 5.64 -0.76 -1.79
N ILE A 30 6.03 -0.90 -0.53
CA ILE A 30 5.52 -1.96 0.36
C ILE A 30 4.00 -1.83 0.54
N VAL A 31 3.50 -0.59 0.64
CA VAL A 31 2.07 -0.29 0.80
C VAL A 31 1.33 -0.23 -0.54
N GLY A 32 1.99 0.18 -1.63
CA GLY A 32 1.41 0.43 -2.95
C GLY A 32 0.74 1.81 -3.09
N ARG A 33 1.00 2.73 -2.15
CA ARG A 33 0.40 4.08 -2.10
C ARG A 33 1.43 5.14 -1.73
N THR A 34 1.20 6.37 -2.18
CA THR A 34 1.98 7.53 -1.76
C THR A 34 1.67 7.87 -0.31
N ARG A 35 2.70 8.26 0.45
CA ARG A 35 2.53 8.62 1.87
C ARG A 35 1.83 9.97 2.05
N GLU A 36 2.04 10.88 1.10
CA GLU A 36 1.54 12.26 1.19
C GLU A 36 0.02 12.35 0.93
N ALA A 37 -0.47 11.71 -0.13
CA ALA A 37 -1.86 11.85 -0.57
C ALA A 37 -2.69 10.56 -0.44
N GLY A 38 -2.06 9.42 -0.11
CA GLY A 38 -2.74 8.12 -0.12
C GLY A 38 -3.11 7.62 -1.51
N ALA A 39 -2.69 8.33 -2.56
CA ALA A 39 -2.95 7.95 -3.95
C ALA A 39 -2.29 6.60 -4.27
N PRO A 40 -2.92 5.75 -5.09
CA PRO A 40 -2.25 4.55 -5.59
C PRO A 40 -1.01 4.94 -6.38
N MET A 41 0.02 4.08 -6.40
CA MET A 41 1.24 4.36 -7.18
C MET A 41 1.01 4.42 -8.69
N SER A 42 -0.15 4.01 -9.18
CA SER A 42 -0.64 4.22 -10.55
C SER A 42 -1.11 5.65 -10.83
N GLY A 43 -1.22 6.52 -9.82
CA GLY A 43 -1.61 7.93 -9.91
C GLY A 43 -3.04 8.21 -9.44
N GLY A 44 -3.37 9.50 -9.23
CA GLY A 44 -4.68 9.97 -8.76
C GLY A 44 -4.65 10.56 -7.35
N GLU A 45 -5.76 10.41 -6.63
CA GLU A 45 -5.99 10.87 -5.25
C GLU A 45 -6.30 9.66 -4.33
N GLU A 46 -6.52 9.89 -3.03
CA GLU A 46 -6.73 8.83 -2.02
C GLU A 46 -7.78 7.77 -2.42
N PHE A 47 -8.89 8.21 -3.02
CA PHE A 47 -10.02 7.34 -3.41
C PHE A 47 -9.96 6.86 -4.87
N THR A 48 -8.88 7.16 -5.60
CA THR A 48 -8.68 6.63 -6.94
C THR A 48 -8.45 5.12 -6.86
N GLU A 49 -9.14 4.37 -7.71
CA GLU A 49 -8.97 2.92 -7.80
C GLU A 49 -7.55 2.59 -8.29
N PRO A 50 -6.83 1.66 -7.65
CA PRO A 50 -5.52 1.23 -8.11
C PRO A 50 -5.58 0.55 -9.49
N ASP A 51 -4.68 0.94 -10.40
CA ASP A 51 -4.47 0.21 -11.65
C ASP A 51 -3.30 -0.77 -11.51
N PHE A 52 -3.62 -2.06 -11.40
CA PHE A 52 -2.63 -3.14 -11.28
C PHE A 52 -1.98 -3.54 -12.62
N ALA A 53 -2.49 -3.05 -13.76
CA ALA A 53 -1.90 -3.27 -15.07
C ALA A 53 -0.98 -2.11 -15.50
N ALA A 54 -1.01 -0.99 -14.78
CA ALA A 54 -0.11 0.14 -15.03
C ALA A 54 1.34 -0.31 -15.00
N THR A 55 2.15 0.22 -15.92
CA THR A 55 3.60 -0.01 -15.98
C THR A 55 4.33 1.29 -15.71
N GLY A 56 5.29 1.25 -14.79
CA GLY A 56 6.22 2.33 -14.53
C GLY A 56 7.22 2.54 -15.68
N ARG A 57 8.11 3.52 -15.53
CA ARG A 57 9.15 3.83 -16.52
C ARG A 57 10.13 2.69 -16.78
N ASP A 58 10.24 1.76 -15.84
CA ASP A 58 11.08 0.57 -15.90
C ASP A 58 10.33 -0.66 -16.43
N GLU A 59 9.15 -0.47 -17.04
CA GLU A 59 8.26 -1.52 -17.54
C GLU A 59 7.76 -2.48 -16.45
N ARG A 60 7.92 -2.12 -15.16
CA ARG A 60 7.43 -2.90 -14.02
C ARG A 60 6.12 -2.33 -13.50
N THR A 61 5.25 -3.21 -13.01
CA THR A 61 4.03 -2.80 -12.32
C THR A 61 4.38 -2.02 -11.05
N PRO A 62 3.90 -0.76 -10.86
CA PRO A 62 4.18 0.01 -9.66
C PRO A 62 3.56 -0.59 -8.40
N ILE A 63 2.50 -1.39 -8.56
CA ILE A 63 1.72 -2.02 -7.48
C ILE A 63 1.80 -3.54 -7.65
N GLY A 64 2.83 -4.17 -7.09
CA GLY A 64 3.02 -5.62 -7.18
C GLY A 64 4.21 -6.15 -6.38
N PRO A 65 4.26 -7.46 -6.10
CA PRO A 65 5.37 -8.07 -5.37
C PRO A 65 6.67 -7.90 -6.15
N ARG A 66 7.73 -7.47 -5.47
CA ARG A 66 9.10 -7.55 -6.00
C ARG A 66 9.55 -9.01 -5.89
N MET A 67 9.44 -9.76 -6.99
CA MET A 67 10.23 -10.99 -7.20
C MET A 67 11.57 -10.64 -7.86
#